data_AF-A0A496BBH8-F1
#
_entry.id   AF-A0A496BBH8-F1
#
_cell.length_a   1.000
_cell.length_b   1.000
_cell.length_c   1.000
_cell.angle_alpha   90.00
_cell.angle_beta   90.00
_cell.angle_gamma   90.00
#
_symmetry.space_group_name_H-M   'P 1'
#
loop_
_entity.id
_entity.type
_entity.pdbx_description
1 polymer ?
#
loop_
_entity_poly.entity_id
_entity_poly.type
_entity_poly.pdbx_seq_one_letter_code
_entity_poly.pdbx_strand_id
1 'polypeptide(L)'
;MTRANCEPYTIRNTARNHHYVPQFYLKGFPDPNLQNEQLHVIDKVDRRHFVTIPRNIASQRDFNRINLPDPSLDKIERHLAQIESQVAPVLTSIAKTGTLPEDDIDMASLSVFVAILSANNPQIRNRLINRDRETSRQMMQTLVASQEVYESRLSDLGMGDQIGYEAARAFVESGRYTIDIEDPGGYYLAVVFYSLDKAVLPLFSTMDWSLVIAEEGETDFICSDLPAVLFRVVNTILPAPYETHSMGYTTESLELTMPLTRTLQRRL
;
A
#
# COMPACT_ATOMS: atom_id res chain seq x y z
N MET A 1 -6.57 48.96 -16.67
CA MET A 1 -5.56 47.93 -17.00
C MET A 1 -4.69 47.73 -15.77
N THR A 2 -5.05 46.77 -14.91
CA THR A 2 -4.31 46.49 -13.68
C THR A 2 -3.54 45.21 -13.90
N ARG A 3 -2.21 45.31 -14.01
CA ARG A 3 -1.33 44.13 -14.13
C ARG A 3 -1.33 43.41 -12.78
N ALA A 4 -1.75 42.15 -12.79
CA ALA A 4 -1.59 41.27 -11.64
C ALA A 4 -0.10 40.98 -11.45
N ASN A 5 0.44 41.37 -10.31
CA ASN A 5 1.78 40.98 -9.87
C ASN A 5 1.76 39.46 -9.61
N CYS A 6 2.39 38.69 -10.47
CA CYS A 6 2.78 37.32 -10.13
C CYS A 6 4.03 37.41 -9.26
N GLU A 7 3.88 37.16 -7.96
CA GLU A 7 5.04 36.89 -7.11
C GLU A 7 5.68 35.55 -7.56
N PRO A 8 7.03 35.46 -7.57
CA PRO A 8 7.71 34.21 -7.86
C PRO A 8 7.40 33.18 -6.76
N TYR A 9 6.81 32.05 -7.17
CA TYR A 9 6.52 30.91 -6.30
C TYR A 9 7.82 30.28 -5.80
N THR A 10 8.12 30.46 -4.51
CA THR A 10 9.19 29.74 -3.83
C THR A 10 8.81 28.26 -3.75
N ILE A 11 9.52 27.39 -4.47
CA ILE A 11 9.38 25.94 -4.33
C ILE A 11 9.68 25.58 -2.87
N ARG A 12 8.62 25.32 -2.09
CA ARG A 12 8.79 24.77 -0.73
C ARG A 12 9.48 23.43 -0.88
N ASN A 13 10.52 23.22 -0.07
CA ASN A 13 11.33 22.00 -0.05
C ASN A 13 10.48 20.83 0.52
N THR A 14 9.59 20.30 -0.30
CA THR A 14 8.76 19.14 0.06
C THR A 14 9.64 17.90 0.10
N ALA A 15 9.47 17.09 1.15
CA ALA A 15 10.30 15.92 1.39
C ALA A 15 10.08 14.89 0.27
N ARG A 16 10.99 14.82 -0.70
CA ARG A 16 10.82 13.91 -1.85
C ARG A 16 10.99 12.43 -1.50
N ASN A 17 11.51 12.10 -0.32
CA ASN A 17 11.62 10.73 0.13
C ASN A 17 10.42 10.41 1.04
N HIS A 18 9.42 9.76 0.48
CA HIS A 18 8.17 9.45 1.18
C HIS A 18 8.26 8.05 1.78
N HIS A 19 8.01 7.94 3.08
CA HIS A 19 7.94 6.65 3.77
C HIS A 19 6.60 5.97 3.48
N TYR A 20 6.66 4.73 3.02
CA TYR A 20 5.46 3.88 2.87
C TYR A 20 5.23 3.01 4.11
N VAL A 21 6.25 2.84 4.96
CA VAL A 21 6.09 2.48 6.37
C VAL A 21 6.61 3.66 7.20
N PRO A 22 5.77 4.35 7.98
CA PRO A 22 6.15 5.55 8.70
C PRO A 22 7.32 5.39 9.66
N GLN A 23 8.19 6.41 9.72
CA GLN A 23 9.36 6.40 10.59
C GLN A 23 8.99 6.30 12.07
N PHE A 24 7.90 6.96 12.50
CA PHE A 24 7.48 6.94 13.91
C PHE A 24 7.15 5.51 14.37
N TYR A 25 6.55 4.71 13.49
CA TYR A 25 6.21 3.32 13.77
C TYR A 25 7.46 2.42 13.77
N LEU A 26 8.37 2.60 12.79
CA LEU A 26 9.63 1.85 12.74
C LEU A 26 10.54 2.08 13.96
N LYS A 27 10.38 3.20 14.67
CA LYS A 27 11.06 3.46 15.96
C LYS A 27 10.61 2.55 17.10
N GLY A 28 9.56 1.73 16.91
CA GLY A 28 9.20 0.66 17.83
C GLY A 28 10.06 -0.60 17.72
N PHE A 29 10.95 -0.68 16.71
CA PHE A 29 11.76 -1.87 16.39
C PHE A 29 13.31 -1.78 16.53
N PRO A 30 13.93 -0.67 17.00
CA PRO A 30 15.37 -0.65 17.25
C PRO A 30 15.87 -1.77 18.15
N ASP A 31 17.15 -2.13 17.98
CA ASP A 31 17.82 -3.02 18.90
C ASP A 31 18.36 -2.26 20.11
N PRO A 32 17.99 -2.66 21.35
CA PRO A 32 18.45 -1.97 22.55
C PRO A 32 19.98 -2.05 22.74
N ASN A 33 20.66 -3.00 22.09
CA ASN A 33 22.11 -3.15 22.12
C ASN A 33 22.82 -2.33 21.04
N LEU A 34 22.08 -1.75 20.09
CA LEU A 34 22.64 -0.87 19.07
C LEU A 34 22.48 0.60 19.47
N GLN A 35 23.37 1.45 18.95
CA GLN A 35 23.33 2.89 19.22
C GLN A 35 22.38 3.60 18.25
N ASN A 36 21.94 4.82 18.62
CA ASN A 36 21.22 5.73 17.71
C ASN A 36 19.94 5.14 17.09
N GLU A 37 19.17 4.36 17.85
CA GLU A 37 17.91 3.75 17.37
C GLU A 37 18.10 2.86 16.12
N GLN A 38 19.27 2.23 15.99
CA GLN A 38 19.56 1.34 14.87
C GLN A 38 18.82 0.01 14.98
N LEU A 39 18.54 -0.59 13.83
CA LEU A 39 17.89 -1.89 13.68
C LEU A 39 18.61 -2.74 12.64
N HIS A 40 18.43 -4.05 12.74
CA HIS A 40 18.86 -5.02 11.73
C HIS A 40 17.83 -5.12 10.61
N VAL A 41 18.27 -5.07 9.36
CA VAL A 41 17.43 -5.22 8.16
C VAL A 41 17.86 -6.46 7.40
N ILE A 42 16.88 -7.26 6.99
CA ILE A 42 17.08 -8.37 6.05
C ILE A 42 16.36 -8.01 4.75
N ASP A 43 17.15 -7.77 3.70
CA ASP A 43 16.65 -7.54 2.36
C ASP A 43 16.63 -8.88 1.62
N LYS A 44 15.42 -9.42 1.44
CA LYS A 44 15.23 -10.72 0.79
C LYS A 44 15.42 -10.67 -0.73
N VAL A 45 15.29 -9.49 -1.34
CA VAL A 45 15.44 -9.31 -2.79
C VAL A 45 16.92 -9.30 -3.14
N ASP A 46 17.68 -8.43 -2.48
CA ASP A 46 19.13 -8.31 -2.70
C ASP A 46 19.95 -9.35 -1.90
N ARG A 47 19.28 -10.16 -1.08
CA ARG A 47 19.87 -11.21 -0.22
C ARG A 47 20.99 -10.70 0.68
N ARG A 48 20.76 -9.55 1.33
CA ARG A 48 21.74 -8.89 2.20
C ARG A 48 21.16 -8.59 3.58
N HIS A 49 22.06 -8.46 4.54
CA HIS A 49 21.77 -8.00 5.90
C HIS A 49 22.63 -6.78 6.19
N PHE A 50 22.05 -5.78 6.85
CA PHE A 50 22.76 -4.57 7.25
C PHE A 50 22.09 -3.92 8.46
N VAL A 51 22.83 -3.04 9.13
CA VAL A 51 22.35 -2.24 10.26
C VAL A 51 22.14 -0.80 9.80
N THR A 52 21.00 -0.22 10.14
CA THR A 52 20.67 1.17 9.76
C THR A 52 19.62 1.77 10.70
N ILE A 53 19.24 3.02 10.46
CA ILE A 53 18.17 3.73 11.16
C ILE A 53 16.87 3.74 10.35
N PRO A 54 15.69 3.88 11.00
CA PRO A 54 14.38 3.96 10.33
C PRO A 54 14.29 4.94 9.15
N ARG A 55 15.00 6.07 9.23
CA ARG A 55 15.01 7.10 8.17
C ARG A 55 15.48 6.57 6.80
N ASN A 56 16.32 5.54 6.78
CA ASN A 56 16.99 5.06 5.56
C ASN A 56 16.26 3.89 4.87
N ILE A 57 15.15 3.41 5.43
CA ILE A 57 14.42 2.25 4.94
C ILE A 57 12.94 2.58 4.69
N ALA A 58 12.23 1.63 4.08
CA ALA A 58 10.80 1.69 3.83
C ALA A 58 10.29 3.02 3.26
N SER A 59 11.08 3.59 2.35
CA SER A 59 10.77 4.85 1.68
C SER A 59 11.07 4.76 0.20
N GLN A 60 10.34 5.54 -0.57
CA GLN A 60 10.52 5.66 -2.01
C GLN A 60 10.35 7.12 -2.43
N ARG A 61 11.19 7.52 -3.37
CA ARG A 61 11.16 8.88 -3.90
C ARG A 61 9.84 9.16 -4.61
N ASP A 62 9.23 10.30 -4.29
CA ASP A 62 7.98 10.81 -4.86
C ASP A 62 6.81 9.80 -4.75
N PHE A 63 6.81 8.87 -3.76
CA PHE A 63 5.82 7.79 -3.67
C PHE A 63 4.36 8.28 -3.61
N ASN A 64 4.01 9.19 -2.70
CA ASN A 64 2.66 9.77 -2.63
C ASN A 64 2.48 11.04 -3.47
N ARG A 65 3.39 11.33 -4.40
CA ARG A 65 3.33 12.57 -5.18
C ARG A 65 2.27 12.46 -6.28
N ILE A 66 1.43 13.47 -6.36
CA ILE A 66 0.46 13.65 -7.45
C ILE A 66 0.91 14.85 -8.29
N ASN A 67 1.06 14.66 -9.61
CA ASN A 67 1.52 15.69 -10.54
C ASN A 67 0.31 16.31 -11.26
N LEU A 68 -0.41 17.21 -10.59
CA LEU A 68 -1.46 18.02 -11.22
C LEU A 68 -1.00 19.48 -11.43
N PRO A 69 -1.65 20.23 -12.33
CA PRO A 69 -1.28 21.62 -12.64
C PRO A 69 -1.40 22.60 -11.48
N ASP A 70 -2.19 22.28 -10.44
CA ASP A 70 -2.30 23.07 -9.21
C ASP A 70 -1.33 22.52 -8.12
N PRO A 71 -0.30 23.30 -7.71
CA PRO A 71 0.69 22.91 -6.70
C PRO A 71 0.15 22.75 -5.26
N SER A 72 -1.15 22.90 -5.00
CA SER A 72 -1.75 22.82 -3.66
C SER A 72 -1.80 21.41 -3.03
N LEU A 73 -1.12 20.43 -3.64
CA LEU A 73 -1.31 18.98 -3.45
C LEU A 73 -0.42 18.27 -2.44
N ASP A 74 0.21 19.00 -1.52
CA ASP A 74 0.69 18.43 -0.24
C ASP A 74 -0.47 17.99 0.68
N LYS A 75 -1.67 17.72 0.15
CA LYS A 75 -2.84 17.30 0.93
C LYS A 75 -2.64 15.89 1.49
N ILE A 76 -2.02 14.99 0.72
CA ILE A 76 -1.81 13.60 1.15
C ILE A 76 -0.77 13.52 2.25
N GLU A 77 0.41 14.11 2.06
CA GLU A 77 1.46 14.12 3.09
C GLU A 77 0.99 14.82 4.37
N ARG A 78 0.23 15.91 4.27
CA ARG A 78 -0.38 16.55 5.46
C ARG A 78 -1.42 15.65 6.13
N HIS A 79 -2.25 14.95 5.36
CA HIS A 79 -3.25 14.04 5.90
C HIS A 79 -2.59 12.83 6.58
N LEU A 80 -1.57 12.24 5.96
CA LEU A 80 -0.76 11.17 6.55
C LEU A 80 -0.10 11.67 7.85
N ALA A 81 0.55 12.83 7.83
CA ALA A 81 1.15 13.42 9.03
C ALA A 81 0.13 13.68 10.15
N GLN A 82 -1.10 14.07 9.81
CA GLN A 82 -2.18 14.22 10.79
C GLN A 82 -2.55 12.86 11.41
N ILE A 83 -2.70 11.81 10.61
CA ILE A 83 -2.97 10.45 11.10
C ILE A 83 -1.82 9.97 11.99
N GLU A 84 -0.56 10.18 11.58
CA GLU A 84 0.61 9.85 12.40
C GLU A 84 0.56 10.55 13.76
N SER A 85 0.21 11.84 13.79
CA SER A 85 0.10 12.61 15.04
C SER A 85 -0.99 12.10 15.98
N GLN A 86 -2.06 11.51 15.43
CA GLN A 86 -3.17 10.93 16.20
C GLN A 86 -2.82 9.54 16.74
N VAL A 87 -2.21 8.68 15.92
CA VAL A 87 -1.95 7.28 16.30
C VAL A 87 -0.65 7.08 17.09
N ALA A 88 0.35 7.95 16.95
CA ALA A 88 1.60 7.85 17.70
C ALA A 88 1.42 7.77 19.23
N PRO A 89 0.61 8.63 19.89
CA PRO A 89 0.34 8.50 21.32
C PRO A 89 -0.42 7.20 21.65
N VAL A 90 -1.32 6.74 20.77
CA VAL A 90 -2.07 5.49 20.93
C VAL A 90 -1.12 4.29 20.97
N LEU A 91 -0.22 4.15 19.97
CA LEU A 91 0.78 3.07 19.97
C LEU A 91 1.71 3.13 21.18
N THR A 92 2.09 4.35 21.60
CA THR A 92 2.92 4.55 22.79
C THR A 92 2.18 4.11 24.06
N SER A 93 0.87 4.34 24.14
CA SER A 93 0.03 3.91 25.26
C SER A 93 -0.06 2.39 25.28
N ILE A 94 -0.43 1.75 24.17
CA ILE A 94 -0.52 0.29 24.04
C ILE A 94 0.81 -0.37 24.40
N ALA A 95 1.92 0.17 23.92
CA ALA A 95 3.27 -0.32 24.20
C ALA A 95 3.64 -0.26 25.68
N LYS A 96 3.04 0.66 26.46
CA LYS A 96 3.30 0.83 27.90
C LYS A 96 2.32 0.02 28.77
N THR A 97 1.04 0.01 28.41
CA THR A 97 -0.02 -0.60 29.21
C THR A 97 -0.21 -2.08 28.89
N GLY A 98 0.14 -2.51 27.67
CA GLY A 98 -0.17 -3.84 27.17
C GLY A 98 -1.67 -4.06 26.94
N THR A 99 -2.44 -2.98 26.76
CA THR A 99 -3.90 -3.03 26.57
C THR A 99 -4.29 -2.29 25.29
N LEU A 100 -5.36 -2.76 24.64
CA LEU A 100 -5.97 -2.01 23.54
C LEU A 100 -6.63 -0.73 24.06
N PRO A 101 -6.81 0.29 23.20
CA PRO A 101 -7.60 1.46 23.53
C PRO A 101 -9.04 1.07 23.91
N GLU A 102 -9.58 1.72 24.94
CA GLU A 102 -10.95 1.50 25.40
C GLU A 102 -11.95 2.47 24.74
N ASP A 103 -11.47 3.63 24.29
CA ASP A 103 -12.31 4.62 23.62
C ASP A 103 -12.35 4.44 22.10
N ASP A 104 -13.49 4.80 21.52
CA ASP A 104 -13.75 4.63 20.09
C ASP A 104 -12.83 5.50 19.20
N ILE A 105 -12.31 6.62 19.71
CA ILE A 105 -11.51 7.57 18.92
C ILE A 105 -10.10 7.00 18.70
N ASP A 106 -9.47 6.51 19.77
CA ASP A 106 -8.15 5.89 19.71
C ASP A 106 -8.22 4.54 18.97
N MET A 107 -9.28 3.75 19.15
CA MET A 107 -9.52 2.53 18.36
C MET A 107 -9.71 2.83 16.87
N ALA A 108 -10.46 3.86 16.52
CA ALA A 108 -10.60 4.30 15.13
C ALA A 108 -9.26 4.77 14.54
N SER A 109 -8.48 5.51 15.32
CA SER A 109 -7.14 5.99 14.92
C SER A 109 -6.18 4.83 14.64
N LEU A 110 -6.19 3.82 15.51
CA LEU A 110 -5.44 2.58 15.32
C LEU A 110 -5.90 1.84 14.05
N SER A 111 -7.22 1.68 13.87
CA SER A 111 -7.81 0.99 12.73
C SER A 111 -7.45 1.65 11.40
N VAL A 112 -7.52 2.99 11.32
CA VAL A 112 -7.11 3.77 10.14
C VAL A 112 -5.63 3.59 9.84
N PHE A 113 -4.78 3.61 10.87
CA PHE A 113 -3.36 3.41 10.69
C PHE A 113 -3.03 2.00 10.15
N VAL A 114 -3.62 0.95 10.74
CA VAL A 114 -3.45 -0.44 10.27
C VAL A 114 -3.95 -0.58 8.84
N ALA A 115 -5.08 0.06 8.51
CA ALA A 115 -5.65 0.03 7.16
C ALA A 115 -4.69 0.65 6.16
N ILE A 116 -4.14 1.84 6.44
CA ILE A 116 -3.13 2.49 5.60
C ILE A 116 -1.91 1.60 5.39
N LEU A 117 -1.37 0.98 6.44
CA LEU A 117 -0.22 0.08 6.34
C LEU A 117 -0.51 -1.17 5.49
N SER A 118 -1.77 -1.63 5.46
CA SER A 118 -2.18 -2.80 4.65
C SER A 118 -2.31 -2.48 3.15
N ALA A 119 -2.57 -1.22 2.78
CA ALA A 119 -2.91 -0.86 1.39
C ALA A 119 -1.96 0.14 0.74
N ASN A 120 -1.41 1.11 1.48
CA ASN A 120 -0.55 2.18 0.94
C ASN A 120 0.91 1.74 0.85
N ASN A 121 1.16 0.68 0.08
CA ASN A 121 2.45 0.03 -0.06
C ASN A 121 2.87 -0.13 -1.53
N PRO A 122 4.17 0.01 -1.87
CA PRO A 122 4.65 -0.20 -3.25
C PRO A 122 4.27 -1.55 -3.84
N GLN A 123 4.28 -2.62 -3.04
CA GLN A 123 3.90 -3.96 -3.51
C GLN A 123 2.43 -4.01 -3.94
N ILE A 124 1.54 -3.41 -3.16
CA ILE A 124 0.10 -3.33 -3.48
C ILE A 124 -0.12 -2.48 -4.73
N ARG A 125 0.54 -1.33 -4.83
CA ARG A 125 0.46 -0.47 -6.01
C ARG A 125 0.96 -1.16 -7.28
N ASN A 126 2.09 -1.86 -7.19
CA ASN A 126 2.65 -2.61 -8.31
C ASN A 126 1.73 -3.76 -8.74
N ARG A 127 1.01 -4.40 -7.80
CA ARG A 127 -0.02 -5.40 -8.14
C ARG A 127 -1.17 -4.78 -8.94
N LEU A 128 -1.65 -3.59 -8.56
CA LEU A 128 -2.69 -2.88 -9.30
C LEU A 128 -2.23 -2.50 -10.71
N ILE A 129 -1.02 -1.92 -10.83
CA ILE A 129 -0.44 -1.56 -12.13
C ILE A 129 -0.27 -2.79 -13.01
N ASN A 130 0.24 -3.90 -12.46
CA ASN A 130 0.44 -5.13 -13.23
C ASN A 130 -0.87 -5.78 -13.65
N ARG A 131 -1.91 -5.73 -12.80
CA ARG A 131 -3.25 -6.15 -13.17
C ARG A 131 -3.79 -5.31 -14.32
N ASP A 132 -3.65 -4.00 -14.26
CA ASP A 132 -4.14 -3.11 -15.32
C ASP A 132 -3.36 -3.32 -16.62
N ARG A 133 -2.03 -3.54 -16.56
CA ARG A 133 -1.22 -3.94 -17.72
C ARG A 133 -1.76 -5.19 -18.38
N GLU A 134 -2.13 -6.19 -17.57
CA GLU A 134 -2.66 -7.45 -18.08
C GLU A 134 -4.06 -7.27 -18.69
N THR A 135 -4.93 -6.52 -18.03
CA THR A 135 -6.23 -6.12 -18.58
C THR A 135 -6.06 -5.39 -19.92
N SER A 136 -5.10 -4.48 -20.04
CA SER A 136 -4.80 -3.77 -21.30
C SER A 136 -4.34 -4.74 -22.40
N ARG A 137 -3.52 -5.75 -22.10
CA ARG A 137 -3.14 -6.79 -23.07
C ARG A 137 -4.36 -7.57 -23.55
N GLN A 138 -5.22 -7.99 -22.65
CA GLN A 138 -6.45 -8.72 -22.99
C GLN A 138 -7.40 -7.86 -23.82
N MET A 139 -7.53 -6.56 -23.49
CA MET A 139 -8.30 -5.61 -24.29
C MET A 139 -7.74 -5.46 -25.71
N MET A 140 -6.42 -5.37 -25.88
CA MET A 140 -5.79 -5.32 -27.20
C MET A 140 -5.99 -6.61 -27.99
N GLN A 141 -5.87 -7.78 -27.36
CA GLN A 141 -6.16 -9.07 -28.01
C GLN A 141 -7.62 -9.14 -28.47
N THR A 142 -8.54 -8.68 -27.62
CA THR A 142 -9.98 -8.61 -27.97
C THR A 142 -10.24 -7.64 -29.12
N LEU A 143 -9.56 -6.49 -29.14
CA LEU A 143 -9.68 -5.48 -30.20
C LEU A 143 -9.31 -6.03 -31.57
N VAL A 144 -8.26 -6.87 -31.66
CA VAL A 144 -7.79 -7.46 -32.92
C VAL A 144 -8.34 -8.87 -33.17
N ALA A 145 -9.33 -9.33 -32.39
CA ALA A 145 -9.86 -10.70 -32.50
C ALA A 145 -10.55 -10.96 -33.85
N SER A 146 -11.14 -9.91 -34.46
CA SER A 146 -11.64 -9.93 -35.82
C SER A 146 -11.55 -8.53 -36.43
N GLN A 147 -11.54 -8.47 -37.77
CA GLN A 147 -11.54 -7.22 -38.51
C GLN A 147 -12.79 -6.38 -38.20
N GLU A 148 -13.96 -7.02 -38.07
CA GLU A 148 -15.21 -6.34 -37.74
C GLU A 148 -15.17 -5.66 -36.36
N VAL A 149 -14.63 -6.34 -35.34
CA VAL A 149 -14.48 -5.76 -33.99
C VAL A 149 -13.51 -4.58 -34.03
N TYR A 150 -12.39 -4.72 -34.73
CA TYR A 150 -11.39 -3.67 -34.90
C TYR A 150 -11.99 -2.41 -35.53
N GLU A 151 -12.64 -2.56 -36.68
CA GLU A 151 -13.26 -1.46 -37.43
C GLU A 151 -14.39 -0.80 -36.63
N SER A 152 -15.26 -1.60 -36.01
CA SER A 152 -16.34 -1.10 -35.14
C SER A 152 -15.78 -0.27 -33.99
N ARG A 153 -14.71 -0.72 -33.32
CA ARG A 153 -14.11 -0.01 -32.18
C ARG A 153 -13.40 1.27 -32.60
N LEU A 154 -12.71 1.27 -33.73
CA LEU A 154 -12.14 2.50 -34.28
C LEU A 154 -13.22 3.54 -34.58
N SER A 155 -14.33 3.10 -35.20
CA SER A 155 -15.48 3.95 -35.46
C SER A 155 -16.11 4.50 -34.16
N ASP A 156 -16.35 3.66 -33.15
CA ASP A 156 -16.90 4.07 -31.85
C ASP A 156 -16.05 5.15 -31.17
N LEU A 157 -14.72 5.04 -31.30
CA LEU A 157 -13.76 5.99 -30.73
C LEU A 157 -13.56 7.25 -31.59
N GLY A 158 -14.21 7.33 -32.76
CA GLY A 158 -14.00 8.42 -33.73
C GLY A 158 -12.57 8.47 -34.28
N MET A 159 -11.87 7.33 -34.24
CA MET A 159 -10.50 7.20 -34.76
C MET A 159 -10.54 6.64 -36.17
N GLY A 160 -9.85 7.28 -37.11
CA GLY A 160 -9.62 6.71 -38.43
C GLY A 160 -8.60 5.57 -38.36
N ASP A 161 -8.72 4.58 -39.25
CA ASP A 161 -7.72 3.54 -39.37
C ASP A 161 -6.42 4.11 -39.97
N GLN A 162 -5.34 4.09 -39.17
CA GLN A 162 -4.02 4.61 -39.55
C GLN A 162 -3.00 3.50 -39.82
N ILE A 163 -3.26 2.28 -39.33
CA ILE A 163 -2.27 1.20 -39.28
C ILE A 163 -2.74 -0.03 -40.04
N GLY A 164 -4.04 -0.20 -40.28
CA GLY A 164 -4.61 -1.38 -40.89
C GLY A 164 -4.78 -2.53 -39.91
N TYR A 165 -5.89 -3.26 -40.04
CA TYR A 165 -6.19 -4.43 -39.20
C TYR A 165 -5.06 -5.47 -39.16
N GLU A 166 -4.53 -5.88 -40.31
CA GLU A 166 -3.50 -6.92 -40.38
C GLU A 166 -2.19 -6.53 -39.67
N ALA A 167 -1.77 -5.27 -39.79
CA ALA A 167 -0.58 -4.79 -39.10
C ALA A 167 -0.81 -4.64 -37.58
N ALA A 168 -2.00 -4.15 -37.18
CA ALA A 168 -2.39 -4.06 -35.78
C ALA A 168 -2.43 -5.45 -35.13
N ARG A 169 -3.02 -6.43 -35.81
CA ARG A 169 -3.08 -7.82 -35.37
C ARG A 169 -1.69 -8.43 -35.23
N ALA A 170 -0.84 -8.30 -36.26
CA ALA A 170 0.52 -8.82 -36.22
C ALA A 170 1.36 -8.20 -35.09
N PHE A 171 1.17 -6.90 -34.80
CA PHE A 171 1.82 -6.23 -33.69
C PHE A 171 1.39 -6.82 -32.33
N VAL A 172 0.08 -6.94 -32.08
CA VAL A 172 -0.47 -7.47 -30.83
C VAL A 172 -0.08 -8.94 -30.63
N GLU A 173 -0.20 -9.76 -31.67
CA GLU A 173 0.15 -11.19 -31.63
C GLU A 173 1.65 -11.41 -31.43
N SER A 174 2.51 -10.48 -31.85
CA SER A 174 3.95 -10.61 -31.64
C SER A 174 4.34 -10.66 -30.17
N GLY A 175 3.55 -10.03 -29.28
CA GLY A 175 3.84 -9.92 -27.85
C GLY A 175 5.13 -9.15 -27.50
N ARG A 176 5.84 -8.60 -28.49
CA ARG A 176 7.13 -7.92 -28.33
C ARG A 176 6.95 -6.44 -28.05
N TYR A 177 6.20 -6.12 -27.00
CA TYR A 177 5.97 -4.76 -26.54
C TYR A 177 5.86 -4.70 -25.02
N THR A 178 6.17 -3.53 -24.46
CA THR A 178 5.91 -3.19 -23.06
C THR A 178 4.75 -2.20 -23.00
N ILE A 179 3.92 -2.35 -21.97
CA ILE A 179 2.87 -1.37 -21.64
C ILE A 179 3.37 -0.58 -20.44
N ASP A 180 3.74 0.66 -20.70
CA ASP A 180 4.09 1.62 -19.67
C ASP A 180 2.83 2.40 -19.29
N ILE A 181 2.38 2.21 -18.06
CA ILE A 181 1.25 2.95 -17.49
C ILE A 181 1.82 4.12 -16.71
N GLU A 182 1.63 5.31 -17.24
CA GLU A 182 1.91 6.54 -16.53
C GLU A 182 0.73 6.88 -15.60
N ASP A 183 1.03 7.26 -14.35
CA ASP A 183 0.02 7.72 -13.39
C ASP A 183 0.32 9.14 -12.89
N PRO A 184 0.31 10.17 -13.76
CA PRO A 184 0.58 11.54 -13.34
C PRO A 184 -0.50 12.08 -12.39
N GLY A 185 -1.74 11.61 -12.53
CA GLY A 185 -2.90 12.04 -11.74
C GLY A 185 -3.05 11.37 -10.37
N GLY A 186 -2.23 10.36 -10.06
CA GLY A 186 -2.33 9.62 -8.80
C GLY A 186 -3.57 8.73 -8.71
N TYR A 187 -4.05 8.21 -9.83
CA TYR A 187 -5.17 7.26 -9.91
C TYR A 187 -4.99 6.09 -8.94
N TYR A 188 -3.81 5.46 -8.92
CA TYR A 188 -3.59 4.30 -8.06
C TYR A 188 -3.65 4.65 -6.58
N LEU A 189 -3.16 5.84 -6.23
CA LEU A 189 -3.27 6.35 -4.87
C LEU A 189 -4.72 6.64 -4.48
N ALA A 190 -5.49 7.25 -5.39
CA ALA A 190 -6.91 7.47 -5.19
C ALA A 190 -7.70 6.16 -5.02
N VAL A 191 -7.40 5.13 -5.84
CA VAL A 191 -8.00 3.79 -5.72
C VAL A 191 -7.67 3.17 -4.36
N VAL A 192 -6.43 3.30 -3.88
CA VAL A 192 -6.04 2.80 -2.55
C VAL A 192 -6.87 3.49 -1.46
N PHE A 193 -6.90 4.82 -1.40
CA PHE A 193 -7.65 5.55 -0.38
C PHE A 193 -9.16 5.34 -0.47
N TYR A 194 -9.71 5.23 -1.68
CA TYR A 194 -11.10 4.86 -1.88
C TYR A 194 -11.41 3.47 -1.33
N SER A 195 -10.53 2.49 -1.59
CA SER A 195 -10.68 1.11 -1.09
C SER A 195 -10.55 1.04 0.44
N LEU A 196 -9.69 1.88 1.03
CA LEU A 196 -9.56 2.00 2.49
C LEU A 196 -10.89 2.41 3.12
N ASP A 197 -11.50 3.49 2.63
CA ASP A 197 -12.78 4.00 3.13
C ASP A 197 -13.95 3.05 2.87
N LYS A 198 -14.02 2.46 1.67
CA LYS A 198 -15.21 1.69 1.24
C LYS A 198 -15.18 0.21 1.58
N ALA A 199 -14.01 -0.38 1.80
CA ALA A 199 -13.90 -1.82 2.02
C ALA A 199 -13.09 -2.18 3.28
N VAL A 200 -11.90 -1.60 3.45
CA VAL A 200 -10.98 -2.03 4.52
C VAL A 200 -11.46 -1.57 5.90
N LEU A 201 -11.79 -0.29 6.07
CA LEU A 201 -12.26 0.24 7.35
C LEU A 201 -13.59 -0.38 7.82
N PRO A 202 -14.62 -0.52 6.97
CA PRO A 202 -15.83 -1.24 7.35
C PRO A 202 -15.54 -2.67 7.79
N LEU A 203 -14.65 -3.38 7.09
CA LEU A 203 -14.26 -4.74 7.49
C LEU A 203 -13.59 -4.74 8.88
N PHE A 204 -12.65 -3.84 9.12
CA PHE A 204 -11.92 -3.76 10.39
C PHE A 204 -12.83 -3.40 11.57
N SER A 205 -13.90 -2.64 11.34
CA SER A 205 -14.91 -2.34 12.36
C SER A 205 -15.73 -3.56 12.81
N THR A 206 -15.69 -4.65 12.04
CA THR A 206 -16.38 -5.91 12.36
C THR A 206 -15.44 -6.97 12.94
N MET A 207 -14.15 -6.68 13.04
CA MET A 207 -13.15 -7.60 13.55
C MET A 207 -13.03 -7.52 15.07
N ASP A 208 -12.80 -8.66 15.71
CA ASP A 208 -12.38 -8.72 17.10
C ASP A 208 -10.88 -8.45 17.20
N TRP A 209 -10.50 -7.49 18.04
CA TRP A 209 -9.11 -7.09 18.24
C TRP A 209 -8.53 -7.77 19.48
N SER A 210 -7.30 -8.26 19.36
CA SER A 210 -6.53 -8.82 20.48
C SER A 210 -5.07 -8.41 20.39
N LEU A 211 -4.37 -8.44 21.53
CA LEU A 211 -2.93 -8.22 21.60
C LEU A 211 -2.22 -9.53 21.92
N VAL A 212 -1.17 -9.80 21.14
CA VAL A 212 -0.20 -10.84 21.46
C VAL A 212 1.03 -10.15 22.02
N ILE A 213 1.39 -10.51 23.25
CA ILE A 213 2.50 -9.92 24.00
C ILE A 213 3.58 -10.99 24.13
N ALA A 214 4.80 -10.66 23.72
CA ALA A 214 5.95 -11.52 23.93
C ALA A 214 6.42 -11.44 25.39
N GLU A 215 6.80 -12.59 25.97
CA GLU A 215 7.42 -12.62 27.28
C GLU A 215 8.80 -11.95 27.26
N GLU A 216 9.11 -11.23 28.32
CA GLU A 216 10.34 -10.43 28.41
C GLU A 216 11.58 -11.33 28.34
N GLY A 217 12.46 -11.05 27.37
CA GLY A 217 13.73 -11.75 27.20
C GLY A 217 13.66 -13.10 26.49
N GLU A 218 12.47 -13.58 26.12
CA GLU A 218 12.32 -14.85 25.39
C GLU A 218 12.30 -14.68 23.88
N THR A 219 11.52 -13.71 23.38
CA THR A 219 11.37 -13.49 21.93
C THR A 219 11.05 -12.03 21.62
N ASP A 220 11.45 -11.63 20.41
CA ASP A 220 11.15 -10.31 19.85
C ASP A 220 10.27 -10.47 18.61
N PHE A 221 9.37 -9.52 18.38
CA PHE A 221 8.67 -9.40 17.10
C PHE A 221 9.55 -8.72 16.06
N ILE A 222 9.46 -9.21 14.83
CA ILE A 222 10.06 -8.59 13.64
C ILE A 222 8.98 -7.89 12.81
N CYS A 223 9.32 -6.74 12.26
CA CYS A 223 8.47 -6.02 11.29
C CYS A 223 8.90 -6.35 9.86
N SER A 224 8.01 -6.12 8.91
CA SER A 224 8.30 -6.17 7.46
C SER A 224 8.05 -4.81 6.80
N ASP A 225 8.37 -4.73 5.51
CA ASP A 225 8.02 -3.59 4.67
C ASP A 225 6.53 -3.55 4.28
N LEU A 226 5.73 -4.58 4.63
CA LEU A 226 4.27 -4.65 4.54
C LEU A 226 3.73 -5.21 5.88
N PRO A 227 3.70 -4.39 6.94
CA PRO A 227 3.53 -4.88 8.32
C PRO A 227 2.13 -5.38 8.66
N ALA A 228 1.09 -4.80 8.03
CA ALA A 228 -0.30 -5.20 8.24
C ALA A 228 -0.73 -6.13 7.12
N VAL A 229 -0.93 -7.42 7.44
CA VAL A 229 -1.28 -8.45 6.46
C VAL A 229 -2.61 -9.09 6.83
N LEU A 230 -3.56 -9.03 5.89
CA LEU A 230 -4.83 -9.72 5.95
C LEU A 230 -4.71 -11.06 5.21
N PHE A 231 -5.03 -12.17 5.87
CA PHE A 231 -5.02 -13.50 5.26
C PHE A 231 -6.25 -14.32 5.67
N ARG A 232 -6.57 -15.32 4.85
CA ARG A 232 -7.63 -16.28 5.14
C ARG A 232 -7.06 -17.38 6.02
N VAL A 233 -7.74 -17.66 7.12
CA VAL A 233 -7.50 -18.86 7.92
C VAL A 233 -8.43 -19.94 7.41
N VAL A 234 -7.82 -20.97 6.82
CA VAL A 234 -8.52 -22.16 6.38
C VAL A 234 -8.44 -23.18 7.50
N ASN A 235 -9.54 -23.39 8.22
CA ASN A 235 -9.62 -24.35 9.33
C ASN A 235 -9.79 -25.82 8.88
N THR A 236 -9.39 -26.16 7.65
CA THR A 236 -9.43 -27.54 7.17
C THR A 236 -8.03 -28.13 7.12
N ILE A 237 -7.78 -29.11 7.99
CA ILE A 237 -6.75 -30.13 7.79
C ILE A 237 -7.26 -31.04 6.67
N LEU A 238 -7.15 -30.61 5.41
CA LEU A 238 -7.30 -31.50 4.28
C LEU A 238 -6.07 -31.36 3.38
N PRO A 239 -5.35 -32.46 3.10
CA PRO A 239 -4.20 -32.41 2.21
C PRO A 239 -4.68 -32.09 0.78
N ALA A 240 -4.09 -31.05 0.17
CA ALA A 240 -4.36 -30.64 -1.20
C ALA A 240 -4.20 -31.81 -2.19
N PRO A 241 -5.12 -31.97 -3.16
CA PRO A 241 -4.94 -31.26 -4.44
C PRO A 241 -6.22 -30.58 -5.01
N TYR A 242 -7.24 -30.29 -4.20
CA TYR A 242 -8.52 -29.73 -4.67
C TYR A 242 -8.78 -28.29 -4.21
N GLU A 243 -7.79 -27.40 -4.37
CA GLU A 243 -8.01 -25.94 -4.33
C GLU A 243 -8.74 -25.47 -5.60
N THR A 244 -9.95 -25.99 -5.82
CA THR A 244 -10.93 -25.33 -6.66
C THR A 244 -11.47 -24.14 -5.88
N HIS A 245 -11.51 -22.97 -6.53
CA HIS A 245 -11.94 -21.66 -6.03
C HIS A 245 -13.43 -21.58 -5.65
N SER A 246 -13.97 -22.57 -4.95
CA SER A 246 -15.32 -22.51 -4.41
C SER A 246 -15.31 -21.76 -3.09
N MET A 247 -15.89 -20.56 -3.09
CA MET A 247 -16.33 -19.88 -1.86
C MET A 247 -17.39 -20.76 -1.17
N GLY A 248 -16.93 -21.64 -0.27
CA GLY A 248 -17.77 -22.51 0.53
C GLY A 248 -18.24 -21.80 1.78
N TYR A 249 -19.56 -21.83 2.03
CA TYR A 249 -20.26 -21.03 3.04
C TYR A 249 -20.04 -21.38 4.52
N THR A 250 -19.04 -22.16 4.91
CA THR A 250 -18.84 -22.47 6.34
C THR A 250 -17.35 -22.66 6.66
N THR A 251 -16.84 -21.82 7.56
CA THR A 251 -15.50 -21.81 8.22
C THR A 251 -14.32 -21.17 7.50
N GLU A 252 -14.51 -20.03 6.81
CA GLU A 252 -13.41 -19.11 6.51
C GLU A 252 -13.43 -17.97 7.54
N SER A 253 -12.38 -17.81 8.34
CA SER A 253 -12.17 -16.60 9.15
C SER A 253 -11.05 -15.77 8.53
N LEU A 254 -11.22 -14.45 8.48
CA LEU A 254 -10.17 -13.53 8.10
C LEU A 254 -9.37 -13.14 9.34
N GLU A 255 -8.05 -13.20 9.24
CA GLU A 255 -7.15 -12.75 10.29
C GLU A 255 -6.26 -11.64 9.76
N LEU A 256 -6.08 -10.62 10.59
CA LEU A 256 -5.21 -9.48 10.34
C LEU A 256 -4.13 -9.46 11.41
N THR A 257 -2.87 -9.53 11.00
CA THR A 257 -1.73 -9.45 11.91
C THR A 257 -0.89 -8.23 11.60
N MET A 258 -0.48 -7.52 12.64
CA MET A 258 0.48 -6.41 12.55
C MET A 258 1.32 -6.35 13.84
N PRO A 259 2.66 -6.42 13.77
CA PRO A 259 3.49 -6.19 14.94
C PRO A 259 3.39 -4.71 15.35
N LEU A 260 3.20 -4.40 16.63
CA LEU A 260 3.13 -2.99 17.08
C LEU A 260 4.49 -2.43 17.46
N THR A 261 5.32 -3.24 18.11
CA THR A 261 6.67 -2.94 18.56
C THR A 261 7.51 -4.22 18.60
N ARG A 262 8.83 -4.11 18.79
CA ARG A 262 9.73 -5.25 19.02
C ARG A 262 9.29 -6.08 20.23
N THR A 263 8.98 -5.41 21.33
CA THR A 263 8.44 -5.99 22.56
C THR A 263 7.29 -5.11 23.03
N LEU A 264 6.08 -5.66 23.19
CA LEU A 264 5.01 -5.01 23.94
C LEU A 264 5.39 -5.13 25.42
N GLN A 265 6.09 -4.12 25.96
CA GLN A 265 6.58 -4.21 27.35
C GLN A 265 5.47 -3.84 28.32
N ARG A 266 5.02 -4.80 29.13
CA ARG A 266 4.33 -4.47 30.38
C ARG A 266 5.38 -4.04 31.40
N ARG A 267 5.70 -2.74 31.46
CA ARG A 267 6.46 -2.21 32.60
C ARG A 267 5.52 -2.18 33.81
N LEU A 268 5.69 -3.13 34.72
CA LEU A 268 5.04 -3.14 36.04
C LEU A 268 5.55 -1.98 36.91
#